data_AF-A0A8H4BMZ7-F1
#
_entry.id   AF-A0A8H4BMZ7-F1
#
_cell.length_a   1.000
_cell.length_b   1.000
_cell.length_c   1.000
_cell.angle_alpha   90.00
_cell.angle_beta   90.00
_cell.angle_gamma   90.00
#
_symmetry.space_group_name_H-M   'P 1'
#
loop_
_entity.id
_entity.type
_entity.pdbx_description
1 polymer ?
#
loop_
_entity_poly.entity_id
_entity_poly.type
_entity_poly.pdbx_seq_one_letter_code
_entity_poly.pdbx_strand_id
1 'polypeptide(L)'
;MEFRSMSILDEDWANSQQLALGTPSSVASSLFEVCRCCARQNCENLEYYNRTMKKLESDTRLAAEIGQGLLHKHETYVTESNQQRAQLEKQLNECHEKIAGLEQSLDQILDETVADLEMTNEKCSQLEMDLKTKESELQKLRLYKFMARHAESNEATLTSKLEDANQELAICRKNELVLESKIKKLKMRYGKPS
;
A
#
# COMPACT_ATOMS: atom_id res chain seq x y z
N MET A 1 31.65 -5.00 7.29
CA MET A 1 32.40 -5.82 6.31
C MET A 1 33.06 -4.85 5.36
N GLU A 2 34.37 -4.72 5.43
CA GLU A 2 35.15 -3.71 4.72
C GLU A 2 35.28 -4.10 3.24
N PHE A 3 34.77 -3.25 2.35
CA PHE A 3 35.00 -3.33 0.92
C PHE A 3 36.46 -2.91 0.64
N ARG A 4 37.32 -3.89 0.36
CA ARG A 4 38.71 -3.65 -0.06
C ARG A 4 38.70 -3.20 -1.52
N SER A 5 39.11 -1.96 -1.75
CA SER A 5 39.09 -1.27 -3.05
C SER A 5 39.90 -2.04 -4.11
N MET A 6 39.27 -2.29 -5.26
CA MET A 6 39.81 -3.02 -6.42
C MET A 6 40.60 -2.11 -7.37
N SER A 7 41.15 -1.01 -6.84
CA SER A 7 41.85 0.04 -7.59
C SER A 7 43.35 -0.21 -7.76
N ILE A 8 43.93 -1.15 -7.00
CA ILE A 8 45.37 -1.43 -7.00
C ILE A 8 45.80 -2.28 -8.23
N LEU A 9 44.87 -2.94 -8.92
CA LEU A 9 45.20 -3.83 -10.05
C LEU A 9 45.21 -3.13 -11.42
N ASP A 10 44.62 -1.93 -11.55
CA ASP A 10 44.58 -1.20 -12.82
C ASP A 10 45.86 -0.38 -13.09
N GLU A 11 46.58 0.04 -12.05
CA GLU A 11 47.82 0.83 -12.20
C GLU A 11 49.04 -0.01 -12.65
N ASP A 12 49.06 -1.31 -12.34
CA ASP A 12 50.17 -2.21 -12.70
C ASP A 12 50.11 -2.69 -14.17
N TRP A 13 48.92 -2.67 -14.78
CA TRP A 13 48.74 -3.06 -16.19
C TRP A 13 49.28 -2.01 -17.16
N ALA A 14 49.10 -0.72 -16.84
CA ALA A 14 49.56 0.39 -17.67
C ALA A 14 51.11 0.50 -17.71
N ASN A 15 51.78 0.17 -16.60
CA ASN A 15 53.26 0.17 -16.55
C ASN A 15 53.89 -1.01 -17.29
N SER A 16 53.19 -2.14 -17.40
CA SER A 16 53.71 -3.34 -18.08
C SER A 16 53.77 -3.19 -19.62
N GLN A 17 52.96 -2.30 -20.21
CA GLN A 17 53.02 -2.02 -21.66
C GLN A 17 54.23 -1.15 -22.08
N GLN A 18 54.84 -0.40 -21.16
CA GLN A 18 55.99 0.47 -21.50
C GLN A 18 57.32 -0.28 -21.66
N LEU A 19 57.42 -1.52 -21.18
CA LEU A 19 58.63 -2.35 -21.29
C LEU A 19 58.71 -3.21 -22.57
N ALA A 20 57.71 -3.13 -23.46
CA ALA A 20 57.66 -3.93 -24.69
C ALA A 20 58.15 -3.21 -25.96
N LEU A 21 58.72 -2.00 -25.87
CA LEU A 21 59.52 -1.42 -26.95
C LEU A 21 61.00 -1.86 -26.86
N GLY A 22 61.19 -3.18 -26.80
CA GLY A 22 62.46 -3.77 -27.19
C GLY A 22 62.57 -3.66 -28.70
N THR A 23 63.41 -2.73 -29.18
CA THR A 23 63.88 -2.67 -30.56
C THR A 23 64.02 -4.06 -31.17
N PRO A 24 63.51 -4.34 -32.38
CA PRO A 24 63.78 -5.60 -33.05
C PRO A 24 65.27 -5.64 -33.35
N SER A 25 66.04 -6.24 -32.45
CA SER A 25 67.47 -6.43 -32.59
C SER A 25 67.65 -7.39 -33.77
N SER A 26 67.86 -6.80 -34.95
CA SER A 26 68.18 -7.45 -36.22
C SER A 26 69.60 -8.05 -36.12
N VAL A 27 69.76 -9.06 -35.26
CA VAL A 27 71.04 -9.76 -35.05
C VAL A 27 70.88 -11.27 -35.09
N ALA A 28 69.65 -11.79 -35.17
CA ALA A 28 69.38 -13.23 -35.23
C ALA A 28 69.35 -13.81 -36.66
N SER A 29 69.49 -12.99 -37.71
CA SER A 29 69.42 -13.51 -39.09
C SER A 29 70.75 -14.05 -39.63
N SER A 30 71.87 -13.87 -38.92
CA SER A 30 73.19 -14.41 -39.28
C SER A 30 73.57 -15.58 -38.37
N LEU A 31 72.67 -16.56 -38.24
CA LEU A 31 72.94 -17.80 -37.52
C LEU A 31 73.97 -18.65 -38.27
N PHE A 32 75.23 -18.36 -37.96
CA PHE A 32 76.43 -19.14 -38.23
C PHE A 32 76.54 -19.64 -39.68
N GLU A 33 76.96 -18.77 -40.61
CA GLU A 33 77.28 -19.15 -42.00
C GLU A 33 78.51 -20.08 -42.10
N VAL A 34 79.34 -20.15 -41.06
CA VAL A 34 80.54 -20.99 -40.99
C VAL A 34 80.65 -21.64 -39.61
N CYS A 35 80.93 -22.95 -39.58
CA CYS A 35 81.07 -23.69 -38.32
C CYS A 35 82.32 -23.23 -37.57
N ARG A 36 82.18 -22.75 -36.34
CA ARG A 36 83.32 -22.31 -35.52
C ARG A 36 84.28 -23.43 -35.14
N CYS A 37 83.83 -24.69 -35.16
CA CYS A 37 84.65 -25.83 -34.77
C CYS A 37 85.56 -26.34 -35.90
N CYS A 38 85.17 -26.16 -37.18
CA CYS A 38 85.92 -26.70 -38.33
C CYS A 38 86.07 -25.74 -39.51
N ALA A 39 85.58 -24.50 -39.39
CA ALA A 39 85.59 -23.45 -40.40
C ALA A 39 84.93 -23.84 -41.75
N ARG A 40 84.16 -24.92 -41.80
CA ARG A 40 83.43 -25.36 -42.99
C ARG A 40 82.03 -24.76 -43.04
N GLN A 41 81.61 -24.35 -44.23
CA GLN A 41 80.24 -23.88 -44.50
C GLN A 41 79.23 -25.04 -44.45
N ASN A 42 79.61 -26.23 -44.94
CA ASN A 42 78.76 -27.41 -44.98
C ASN A 42 79.07 -28.36 -43.81
N CYS A 43 78.88 -27.90 -42.58
CA CYS A 43 79.06 -28.74 -41.39
C CYS A 43 77.71 -29.32 -40.94
N GLU A 44 77.57 -30.65 -40.95
CA GLU A 44 76.33 -31.35 -40.57
C GLU A 44 75.85 -30.99 -39.15
N ASN A 45 76.78 -30.90 -38.18
CA ASN A 45 76.43 -30.51 -36.82
C ASN A 45 75.92 -29.06 -36.77
N LEU A 46 76.52 -28.14 -37.54
CA LEU A 46 76.07 -26.75 -37.61
C LEU A 46 74.68 -26.64 -38.25
N GLU A 47 74.43 -27.38 -39.33
CA GLU A 47 73.11 -27.47 -39.93
C GLU A 47 72.07 -28.03 -38.95
N TYR A 48 72.42 -29.09 -38.21
CA TYR A 48 71.56 -29.67 -37.18
C TYR A 48 71.19 -28.66 -36.10
N TYR A 49 72.17 -27.91 -35.56
CA TYR A 49 71.92 -26.87 -34.58
C TYR A 49 71.08 -25.72 -35.15
N ASN A 50 71.37 -25.25 -36.36
CA ASN A 50 70.61 -24.18 -37.01
C ASN A 50 69.15 -24.59 -37.27
N ARG A 51 68.90 -25.84 -37.70
CA ARG A 51 67.53 -26.38 -37.87
C ARG A 51 66.82 -26.48 -36.52
N THR A 52 67.52 -26.97 -35.49
CA THR A 52 66.97 -27.09 -34.13
C THR A 52 66.62 -25.72 -33.55
N MET A 53 67.49 -24.73 -33.70
CA MET A 53 67.27 -23.37 -33.24
C MET A 53 66.07 -22.71 -33.93
N LYS A 54 65.98 -22.82 -35.26
CA LYS A 54 64.80 -22.34 -36.01
C LYS A 54 63.51 -23.00 -35.54
N LYS A 55 63.54 -24.30 -35.24
CA LYS A 55 62.38 -25.01 -34.68
C LYS A 55 62.01 -24.46 -33.29
N LEU A 56 62.97 -24.29 -32.40
CA LEU A 56 62.74 -23.72 -31.07
C LEU A 56 62.22 -22.28 -31.13
N GLU A 57 62.74 -21.45 -32.03
CA GLU A 57 62.24 -20.09 -32.26
C GLU A 57 60.79 -20.12 -32.76
N SER A 58 60.46 -21.02 -33.69
CA SER A 58 59.10 -21.21 -34.18
C SER A 58 58.16 -21.68 -33.08
N ASP A 59 58.57 -22.68 -32.28
CA ASP A 59 57.76 -23.23 -31.19
C ASP A 59 57.56 -22.18 -30.08
N THR A 60 58.60 -21.38 -29.78
CA THR A 60 58.52 -20.28 -28.81
C THR A 60 57.57 -19.19 -29.28
N ARG A 61 57.63 -18.83 -30.57
CA ARG A 61 56.70 -17.86 -31.17
C ARG A 61 55.25 -18.36 -31.11
N LEU A 62 55.02 -19.62 -31.50
CA LEU A 62 53.69 -20.23 -31.44
C LEU A 62 53.16 -20.27 -30.00
N ALA A 63 53.99 -20.63 -29.02
CA ALA A 63 53.59 -20.62 -27.61
C ALA A 63 53.21 -19.21 -27.13
N ALA A 64 53.94 -18.18 -27.56
CA ALA A 64 53.62 -16.78 -27.24
C ALA A 64 52.30 -16.34 -27.88
N GLU A 65 52.05 -16.69 -29.15
CA GLU A 65 50.79 -16.39 -29.85
C GLU A 65 49.60 -17.07 -29.15
N ILE A 66 49.74 -18.34 -28.76
CA ILE A 66 48.72 -19.05 -27.98
C ILE A 66 48.49 -18.38 -26.62
N GLY A 67 49.56 -18.04 -25.91
CA GLY A 67 49.49 -17.37 -24.61
C GLY A 67 48.76 -16.02 -24.67
N GLN A 68 49.08 -15.19 -25.68
CA GLN A 68 48.39 -13.93 -25.91
C GLN A 68 46.92 -14.11 -26.28
N GLY A 69 46.60 -15.10 -27.12
CA GLY A 69 45.21 -15.43 -27.46
C GLY A 69 44.38 -15.85 -26.25
N LEU A 70 44.97 -16.64 -25.34
CA LEU A 70 44.32 -17.04 -24.08
C LEU A 70 44.12 -15.86 -23.13
N LEU A 71 45.13 -14.99 -22.98
CA LEU A 71 45.02 -13.78 -22.15
C LEU A 71 43.92 -12.86 -22.66
N HIS A 72 43.91 -12.57 -23.97
CA HIS A 72 42.88 -11.72 -24.57
C HIS A 72 41.47 -12.29 -24.39
N LYS A 73 41.31 -13.62 -24.52
CA LYS A 73 40.03 -14.28 -24.26
C LYS A 73 39.61 -14.18 -22.79
N HIS A 74 40.56 -14.31 -21.87
CA HIS A 74 40.31 -14.16 -20.44
C HIS A 74 39.91 -12.72 -20.07
N GLU A 75 40.62 -11.72 -20.60
CA GLU A 75 40.28 -10.30 -20.42
C GLU A 75 38.87 -9.99 -20.91
N THR A 76 38.52 -10.48 -22.11
CA THR A 76 37.16 -10.34 -22.66
C THR A 76 36.13 -10.98 -21.72
N TYR A 77 36.35 -12.23 -21.29
CA TYR A 77 35.43 -12.93 -20.40
C TYR A 77 35.24 -12.21 -19.05
N VAL A 78 36.33 -11.74 -18.44
CA VAL A 78 36.29 -11.01 -17.17
C VAL A 78 35.52 -9.70 -17.34
N THR A 79 35.76 -8.98 -18.44
CA THR A 79 35.06 -7.72 -18.73
C THR A 79 33.56 -7.95 -18.90
N GLU A 80 33.17 -8.93 -19.71
CA GLU A 80 31.77 -9.29 -19.94
C GLU A 80 31.08 -9.77 -18.65
N SER A 81 31.75 -10.62 -17.87
CA SER A 81 31.23 -11.12 -16.59
C SER A 81 31.03 -9.99 -15.57
N ASN A 82 32.00 -9.06 -15.47
CA ASN A 82 31.87 -7.90 -14.59
C ASN A 82 30.75 -6.97 -15.04
N GLN A 83 30.59 -6.75 -16.35
CA GLN A 83 29.50 -5.94 -16.89
C GLN A 83 28.13 -6.57 -16.58
N GLN A 84 27.99 -7.89 -16.77
CA GLN A 84 26.75 -8.60 -16.44
C GLN A 84 26.45 -8.53 -14.94
N ARG A 85 27.46 -8.73 -14.08
CA ARG A 85 27.30 -8.60 -12.64
C ARG A 85 26.83 -7.19 -12.25
N ALA A 86 27.45 -6.15 -12.78
CA ALA A 86 27.06 -4.77 -12.50
C ALA A 86 25.62 -4.46 -12.95
N GLN A 87 25.19 -5.02 -14.09
CA GLN A 87 23.81 -4.88 -14.56
C GLN A 87 22.81 -5.59 -13.62
N LEU A 88 23.13 -6.81 -13.18
CA LEU A 88 22.28 -7.55 -12.25
C LEU A 88 22.20 -6.88 -10.88
N GLU A 89 23.32 -6.39 -10.35
CA GLU A 89 23.35 -5.64 -9.09
C GLU A 89 22.50 -4.36 -9.18
N LYS A 90 22.57 -3.65 -10.31
CA LYS A 90 21.73 -2.48 -10.55
C LYS A 90 20.23 -2.86 -10.56
N GLN A 91 19.85 -3.90 -11.29
CA GLN A 91 18.47 -4.37 -11.35
C GLN A 91 17.97 -4.83 -9.98
N LEU A 92 18.82 -5.51 -9.20
CA LEU A 92 18.51 -5.93 -7.85
C LEU A 92 18.21 -4.72 -6.94
N ASN A 93 19.05 -3.69 -6.99
CA ASN A 93 18.86 -2.47 -6.21
C ASN A 93 17.59 -1.73 -6.62
N GLU A 94 17.33 -1.57 -7.92
CA GLU A 94 16.09 -0.97 -8.43
C GLU A 94 14.84 -1.76 -7.98
N CYS A 95 14.91 -3.09 -7.97
CA CYS A 95 13.84 -3.93 -7.45
C CYS A 95 13.64 -3.77 -5.94
N HIS A 96 14.71 -3.73 -5.15
CA HIS A 96 14.62 -3.50 -3.70
C HIS A 96 14.02 -2.12 -3.38
N GLU A 97 14.42 -1.07 -4.08
CA GLU A 97 13.85 0.28 -3.90
C GLU A 97 12.36 0.31 -4.24
N LYS A 98 11.96 -0.36 -5.33
CA LYS A 98 10.54 -0.49 -5.71
C LYS A 98 9.73 -1.26 -4.67
N ILE A 99 10.26 -2.38 -4.16
CA ILE A 99 9.60 -3.18 -3.12
C ILE A 99 9.42 -2.32 -1.87
N ALA A 100 10.47 -1.66 -1.39
CA ALA A 100 10.40 -0.79 -0.22
C ALA A 100 9.38 0.35 -0.39
N GLY A 101 9.33 0.97 -1.57
CA GLY A 101 8.34 2.01 -1.88
C GLY A 101 6.90 1.49 -1.93
N LEU A 102 6.69 0.28 -2.47
CA LEU A 102 5.38 -0.37 -2.49
C LEU A 102 4.94 -0.79 -1.09
N GLU A 103 5.84 -1.33 -0.26
CA GLU A 103 5.57 -1.69 1.14
C GLU A 103 5.15 -0.44 1.93
N GLN A 104 5.91 0.66 1.81
CA GLN A 104 5.56 1.92 2.47
C GLN A 104 4.20 2.46 2.00
N SER A 105 3.92 2.41 0.70
CA SER A 105 2.63 2.85 0.17
C SER A 105 1.48 1.95 0.65
N LEU A 106 1.71 0.65 0.78
CA LEU A 106 0.72 -0.30 1.28
C LEU A 106 0.40 -0.02 2.75
N ASP A 107 1.43 0.23 3.57
CA ASP A 107 1.25 0.59 4.99
C ASP A 107 0.44 1.87 5.14
N GLN A 108 0.72 2.90 4.34
CA GLN A 108 -0.04 4.16 4.34
C GLN A 108 -1.51 3.95 3.97
N ILE A 109 -1.79 3.20 2.90
CA ILE A 109 -3.16 2.90 2.48
C ILE A 109 -3.89 2.08 3.54
N LEU A 110 -3.18 1.15 4.20
CA LEU A 110 -3.75 0.34 5.27
C LEU A 110 -4.15 1.22 6.46
N ASP A 111 -3.27 2.11 6.90
CA ASP A 111 -3.53 3.04 8.01
C ASP A 111 -4.72 3.97 7.69
N GLU A 112 -4.78 4.53 6.48
CA GLU A 112 -5.91 5.35 6.02
C GLU A 112 -7.22 4.55 6.01
N THR A 113 -7.19 3.33 5.47
CA THR A 113 -8.37 2.47 5.41
C THR A 113 -8.86 2.07 6.81
N VAL A 114 -7.94 1.80 7.73
CA VAL A 114 -8.28 1.49 9.13
C VAL A 114 -8.95 2.69 9.78
N ALA A 115 -8.39 3.90 9.63
CA ALA A 115 -8.99 5.12 10.17
C ALA A 115 -10.39 5.39 9.59
N ASP A 116 -10.58 5.21 8.28
CA ASP A 116 -11.88 5.36 7.62
C ASP A 116 -12.91 4.34 8.14
N LEU A 117 -12.49 3.09 8.36
CA LEU A 117 -13.34 2.04 8.92
C LEU A 117 -13.74 2.34 10.37
N GLU A 118 -12.81 2.84 11.19
CA GLU A 118 -13.10 3.25 12.57
C GLU A 118 -14.11 4.40 12.59
N MET A 119 -13.89 5.45 11.80
CA MET A 119 -14.82 6.58 11.70
C MET A 119 -16.22 6.15 11.23
N THR A 120 -16.30 5.27 10.23
CA THR A 120 -17.59 4.78 9.74
C THR A 120 -18.28 3.89 10.79
N ASN A 121 -17.53 3.07 11.52
CA ASN A 121 -18.07 2.24 12.59
C ASN A 121 -18.62 3.08 13.76
N GLU A 122 -17.91 4.13 14.17
CA GLU A 122 -18.40 5.09 15.16
C GLU A 122 -19.69 5.78 14.71
N LYS A 123 -19.74 6.21 13.45
CA LYS A 123 -20.93 6.82 12.86
C LYS A 123 -22.12 5.86 12.81
N CYS A 124 -21.89 4.59 12.45
CA CYS A 124 -22.92 3.55 12.50
C CYS A 124 -23.46 3.36 13.93
N SER A 125 -22.57 3.28 14.92
CA SER A 125 -22.93 3.15 16.32
C SER A 125 -23.78 4.34 16.80
N GLN A 126 -23.41 5.56 16.41
CA GLN A 126 -24.19 6.77 16.74
C GLN A 126 -25.58 6.74 16.08
N LEU A 127 -25.66 6.36 14.81
CA LEU A 127 -26.95 6.26 14.10
C LEU A 127 -27.86 5.20 14.71
N GLU A 128 -27.31 4.08 15.18
CA GLU A 128 -28.07 3.05 15.90
C GLU A 128 -28.66 3.58 17.22
N MET A 129 -27.87 4.34 17.98
CA MET A 129 -28.35 4.99 19.21
C MET A 129 -29.46 6.01 18.93
N ASP A 130 -29.28 6.83 17.89
CA ASP A 130 -30.28 7.82 17.47
C ASP A 130 -31.56 7.12 17.02
N LEU A 131 -31.46 6.06 16.22
CA LEU A 131 -32.59 5.26 15.76
C LEU A 131 -33.38 4.71 16.96
N LYS A 132 -32.70 4.07 17.91
CA LYS A 132 -33.32 3.52 19.13
C LYS A 132 -34.01 4.61 19.96
N THR A 133 -33.38 5.79 20.06
CA THR A 133 -33.97 6.94 20.75
C THR A 133 -35.26 7.38 20.05
N LYS A 134 -35.23 7.52 18.73
CA LYS A 134 -36.41 7.91 17.93
C LYS A 134 -37.52 6.87 17.95
N GLU A 135 -37.20 5.59 17.97
CA GLU A 135 -38.18 4.52 18.16
C GLU A 135 -38.89 4.65 19.52
N SER A 136 -38.14 4.93 20.59
CA SER A 136 -38.73 5.12 21.93
C SER A 136 -39.64 6.36 22.00
N GLU A 137 -39.24 7.47 21.37
CA GLU A 137 -40.06 8.68 21.27
C GLU A 137 -41.35 8.41 20.50
N LEU A 138 -41.25 7.66 19.39
CA LEU A 138 -42.38 7.31 18.56
C LEU A 138 -43.37 6.40 19.31
N GLN A 139 -42.89 5.44 20.10
CA GLN A 139 -43.73 4.62 20.98
C GLN A 139 -44.49 5.46 22.01
N LYS A 140 -43.83 6.44 22.65
CA LYS A 140 -44.47 7.37 23.60
C LYS A 140 -45.56 8.19 22.90
N LEU A 141 -45.28 8.74 21.72
CA LEU A 141 -46.26 9.52 20.95
C LEU A 141 -47.47 8.67 20.53
N ARG A 142 -47.26 7.39 20.18
CA ARG A 142 -48.38 6.47 19.90
C ARG A 142 -49.27 6.29 21.13
N LEU A 143 -48.70 6.14 22.32
CA LEU A 143 -49.45 6.05 23.57
C LEU A 143 -50.23 7.33 23.86
N TYR A 144 -49.58 8.50 23.76
CA TYR A 144 -50.26 9.78 23.97
C TYR A 144 -51.40 10.02 22.98
N LYS A 145 -51.23 9.64 21.70
CA LYS A 145 -52.29 9.71 20.69
C LYS A 145 -53.49 8.84 21.07
N PHE A 146 -53.25 7.66 21.62
CA PHE A 146 -54.33 6.78 22.09
C PHE A 146 -55.07 7.41 23.29
N MET A 147 -54.33 7.92 24.28
CA MET A 147 -54.90 8.56 25.46
C MET A 147 -55.71 9.81 25.11
N ALA A 148 -55.23 10.63 24.17
CA ALA A 148 -55.94 11.83 23.70
C ALA A 148 -57.30 11.48 23.09
N ARG A 149 -57.36 10.48 22.19
CA ARG A 149 -58.61 9.99 21.61
C ARG A 149 -59.60 9.46 22.65
N HIS A 150 -59.08 8.75 23.66
CA HIS A 150 -59.91 8.27 24.75
C HIS A 150 -60.47 9.42 25.60
N ALA A 151 -59.66 10.45 25.87
CA ALA A 151 -60.09 11.65 26.56
C ALA A 151 -61.18 12.41 25.78
N GLU A 152 -61.00 12.59 24.46
CA GLU A 152 -62.00 13.20 23.57
C GLU A 152 -63.34 12.45 23.60
N SER A 153 -63.31 11.11 23.56
CA SER A 153 -64.53 10.28 23.67
C SER A 153 -65.23 10.45 25.03
N ASN A 154 -64.46 10.55 26.11
CA ASN A 154 -65.01 10.75 27.45
C ASN A 154 -65.60 12.15 27.61
N GLU A 155 -64.93 13.17 27.07
CA GLU A 155 -65.42 14.55 27.05
C GLU A 155 -66.75 14.65 26.32
N ALA A 156 -66.86 14.05 25.12
CA ALA A 156 -68.12 14.00 24.37
C ALA A 156 -69.25 13.35 25.18
N THR A 157 -68.96 12.24 25.88
CA THR A 157 -69.93 11.54 26.73
C THR A 157 -70.36 12.39 27.92
N LEU A 158 -69.42 13.04 28.59
CA LEU A 158 -69.70 13.91 29.75
C LEU A 158 -70.47 15.17 29.33
N THR A 159 -70.17 15.72 28.15
CA THR A 159 -70.87 16.88 27.59
C THR A 159 -72.34 16.54 27.31
N SER A 160 -72.62 15.39 26.69
CA SER A 160 -73.99 14.90 26.48
C SER A 160 -74.74 14.71 27.81
N LYS A 161 -74.11 14.09 28.82
CA LYS A 161 -74.73 13.92 30.16
C LYS A 161 -75.02 15.26 30.84
N LEU A 162 -74.15 16.24 30.66
CA LEU A 162 -74.34 17.58 31.20
C LEU A 162 -75.53 18.28 30.52
N GLU A 163 -75.68 18.13 29.21
CA GLU A 163 -76.83 18.65 28.47
C GLU A 163 -78.14 18.02 28.95
N ASP A 164 -78.19 16.70 29.12
CA ASP A 164 -79.37 16.00 29.64
C ASP A 164 -79.75 16.49 31.05
N ALA A 165 -78.77 16.57 31.97
CA ALA A 165 -79.00 17.07 33.33
C ALA A 165 -79.48 18.53 33.35
N ASN A 166 -78.98 19.37 32.44
CA ASN A 166 -79.44 20.75 32.30
C ASN A 166 -80.89 20.83 31.81
N GLN A 167 -81.29 19.96 30.88
CA GLN A 167 -82.67 19.87 30.42
C GLN A 167 -83.61 19.41 31.55
N GLU A 168 -83.24 18.36 32.29
CA GLU A 168 -83.99 17.88 33.46
C GLU A 168 -84.16 18.98 34.52
N LEU A 169 -83.07 19.70 34.83
CA LEU A 169 -83.09 20.79 35.80
C LEU A 169 -83.99 21.95 35.36
N ALA A 170 -84.01 22.28 34.06
CA ALA A 170 -84.92 23.28 33.50
C ALA A 170 -86.40 22.84 33.64
N ILE A 171 -86.70 21.56 33.42
CA ILE A 171 -88.04 21.00 33.63
C ILE A 171 -88.43 21.07 35.11
N CYS A 172 -87.55 20.66 36.03
CA CYS A 172 -87.78 20.74 37.48
C CYS A 172 -88.08 22.17 37.94
N ARG A 173 -87.29 23.16 37.50
CA ARG A 173 -87.55 24.59 37.79
C ARG A 173 -88.90 25.06 37.27
N LYS A 174 -89.28 24.66 36.05
CA LYS A 174 -90.59 25.00 35.49
C LYS A 174 -91.73 24.40 36.32
N ASN A 175 -91.59 23.15 36.75
CA ASN A 175 -92.57 22.47 37.60
C ASN A 175 -92.69 23.13 38.97
N GLU A 176 -91.56 23.52 39.57
CA GLU A 176 -91.51 24.27 40.83
C GLU A 176 -92.30 25.58 40.73
N LEU A 177 -92.04 26.41 39.71
CA LEU A 177 -92.79 27.66 39.49
C LEU A 177 -94.31 27.45 39.33
N VAL A 178 -94.70 26.36 38.65
CA VAL A 178 -96.12 25.99 38.50
C VAL A 178 -96.72 25.60 39.85
N LEU A 179 -96.02 24.80 40.64
CA LEU A 179 -96.46 24.39 41.98
C LEU A 179 -96.55 25.58 42.92
N GLU A 180 -95.56 26.46 42.95
CA GLU A 180 -95.58 27.70 43.72
C GLU A 180 -96.79 28.57 43.35
N SER A 181 -97.06 28.72 42.06
CA SER A 181 -98.23 29.46 41.57
C SER A 181 -99.55 28.82 42.02
N LYS A 182 -99.64 27.48 42.01
CA LYS A 182 -100.80 26.75 42.54
C LYS A 182 -100.96 26.94 44.05
N ILE A 183 -99.87 26.85 44.82
CA ILE A 183 -99.86 27.08 46.27
C ILE A 183 -100.32 28.51 46.59
N LYS A 184 -99.80 29.52 45.88
CA LYS A 184 -100.24 30.92 46.02
C LYS A 184 -101.75 31.04 45.78
N LYS A 185 -102.27 30.44 44.72
CA LYS A 185 -103.73 30.41 44.43
C LYS A 185 -104.54 29.71 45.53
N LEU A 186 -104.05 28.60 46.07
CA LEU A 186 -104.72 27.88 47.17
C LEU A 186 -104.70 28.69 48.48
N LYS A 187 -103.57 29.32 48.82
CA LYS A 187 -103.45 30.23 49.97
C LYS A 187 -104.43 31.40 49.86
N MET A 188 -104.61 31.99 48.67
CA MET A 188 -105.62 33.04 48.47
C MET A 188 -107.06 32.55 48.65
N ARG A 189 -107.36 31.28 48.33
CA ARG A 189 -108.72 30.71 48.46
C ARG A 189 -109.05 30.22 49.87
N TYR A 190 -108.07 29.70 50.60
CA TYR A 190 -108.30 28.97 51.86
C TYR A 190 -107.50 29.51 53.06
N GLY A 191 -106.55 30.42 52.86
CA GLY A 191 -105.80 31.06 53.93
C GLY A 191 -106.52 32.28 54.48
N LYS A 192 -107.50 32.08 55.36
CA LYS A 192 -107.93 33.13 56.30
C LYS A 192 -107.13 32.98 57.61
N PRO A 193 -106.67 34.09 58.21
CA PRO A 193 -106.19 34.06 59.58
C PRO A 193 -107.37 33.76 60.53
N SER A 194 -107.20 32.79 61.41
CA SER A 194 -107.78 32.82 62.75
C SER A 194 -106.99 33.81 63.60
#